data_AF-A0A822J252-F1
#
_entry.id   AF-A0A822J252-F1
#
_cell.length_a   1.000
_cell.length_b   1.000
_cell.length_c   1.000
_cell.angle_alpha   90.00
_cell.angle_beta   90.00
_cell.angle_gamma   90.00
#
_symmetry.space_group_name_H-M   'P 1'
#
loop_
_entity.id
_entity.type
_entity.pdbx_description
1 polymer ?
#
loop_
_entity_poly.entity_id
_entity_poly.type
_entity_poly.pdbx_seq_one_letter_code
_entity_poly.pdbx_strand_id
1 'polypeptide(L)'
;MSIIAKITGFFKKNPPNLEKDGQLKTHLYIGKFVKQDYIDIGESIAIDGKRIIIKKSESIMSIPLEAIIKAGDNIRVGDFDMEESLRLGKEWEDQKDVLKFDDKGMMIR
;
A
#
# COMPACT_ATOMS: atom_id res chain seq x y z
N MET A 1 -35.80 12.01 -27.51
CA MET A 1 -35.09 13.11 -26.81
C MET A 1 -35.68 13.30 -25.41
N SER A 2 -34.87 13.81 -24.49
CA SER A 2 -35.08 13.97 -23.02
C SER A 2 -34.75 12.71 -22.20
N ILE A 3 -33.51 12.55 -21.70
CA ILE A 3 -32.81 13.21 -20.56
C ILE A 3 -33.29 12.65 -19.20
N ILE A 4 -32.67 11.55 -18.77
CA ILE A 4 -32.39 11.28 -17.36
C ILE A 4 -30.95 10.73 -17.29
N ALA A 5 -29.97 11.62 -17.35
CA ALA A 5 -28.63 11.29 -16.90
C ALA A 5 -28.70 11.20 -15.37
N LYS A 6 -28.65 9.98 -14.83
CA LYS A 6 -28.45 9.75 -13.39
C LYS A 6 -27.10 10.36 -13.00
N ILE A 7 -27.16 11.51 -12.35
CA ILE A 7 -26.03 12.13 -11.65
C ILE A 7 -25.74 11.23 -10.45
N THR A 8 -24.88 10.24 -10.63
CA THR A 8 -24.22 9.58 -9.51
C THR A 8 -23.07 10.49 -9.09
N GLY A 9 -23.31 11.27 -8.03
CA GLY A 9 -22.30 12.05 -7.36
C GLY A 9 -21.23 11.12 -6.79
N PHE A 10 -20.18 10.88 -7.58
CA PHE A 10 -18.92 10.36 -7.09
C PHE A 10 -18.33 11.40 -6.15
N PHE A 11 -18.59 11.24 -4.85
CA PHE A 11 -17.79 11.86 -3.81
C PHE A 11 -16.38 11.29 -3.90
N LYS A 12 -15.52 11.88 -4.75
CA LYS A 12 -14.07 11.80 -4.57
C LYS A 12 -13.76 12.52 -3.27
N LYS A 13 -13.73 11.78 -2.16
CA LYS A 13 -12.94 12.21 -1.00
C LYS A 13 -11.51 12.30 -1.51
N ASN A 14 -10.96 13.52 -1.56
CA ASN A 14 -9.53 13.68 -1.72
C ASN A 14 -8.88 12.84 -0.60
N PRO A 15 -7.98 11.90 -0.90
CA PRO A 15 -7.20 11.26 0.13
C PRO A 15 -6.50 12.38 0.92
N PRO A 16 -6.42 12.26 2.26
CA PRO A 16 -5.71 13.25 3.05
C PRO A 16 -4.32 13.43 2.45
N ASN A 17 -4.01 14.68 2.14
CA ASN A 17 -2.74 15.10 1.57
C ASN A 17 -1.63 14.62 2.53
N LEU A 18 -0.98 13.51 2.19
CA LEU A 18 0.08 12.86 2.99
C LEU A 18 1.39 13.66 2.96
N GLU A 19 1.39 14.82 2.31
CA GLU A 19 2.51 15.74 2.21
C GLU A 19 2.25 16.98 3.07
N LYS A 20 2.33 16.82 4.40
CA LYS A 20 2.78 17.86 5.34
C LYS A 20 2.94 17.27 6.75
N ASP A 21 4.20 17.19 7.19
CA ASP A 21 4.64 17.15 8.58
C ASP A 21 3.98 16.14 9.53
N GLY A 22 4.40 14.89 9.38
CA GLY A 22 4.32 13.91 10.46
C GLY A 22 5.21 12.74 10.11
N GLN A 23 6.23 12.47 10.92
CA GLN A 23 6.92 11.18 10.86
C GLN A 23 5.84 10.09 10.88
N LEU A 24 5.77 9.31 9.80
CA LEU A 24 4.86 8.19 9.70
C LEU A 24 5.08 7.34 10.96
N LYS A 25 4.03 7.20 11.78
CA LYS A 25 4.09 6.39 13.00
C LYS A 25 4.12 4.92 12.59
N THR A 26 5.28 4.43 12.18
CA THR A 26 5.49 3.10 11.58
C THR A 26 4.90 1.96 12.42
N HIS A 27 4.90 2.09 13.75
CA HIS A 27 4.28 1.14 14.67
C HIS A 27 2.76 0.94 14.46
N LEU A 28 2.07 1.89 13.81
CA LEU A 28 0.65 1.76 13.44
C LEU A 28 0.44 0.95 12.17
N TYR A 29 1.50 0.72 11.39
CA TYR A 29 1.43 0.17 10.05
C TYR A 29 2.15 -1.16 9.89
N ILE A 30 3.17 -1.48 10.68
CA ILE A 30 3.94 -2.74 10.55
C ILE A 30 3.41 -3.80 11.53
N GLY A 31 3.38 -5.06 11.09
CA GLY A 31 2.94 -6.20 11.88
C GLY A 31 1.45 -6.17 12.18
N LYS A 32 0.65 -5.65 11.24
CA LYS A 32 -0.80 -5.50 11.38
C LYS A 32 -1.51 -6.34 10.34
N PHE A 33 -2.60 -6.99 10.72
CA PHE A 33 -3.52 -7.59 9.75
C PHE A 33 -4.17 -6.48 8.93
N VAL A 34 -4.22 -6.68 7.62
CA VAL A 34 -4.81 -5.75 6.67
C VAL A 34 -6.11 -6.33 6.14
N LYS A 35 -7.16 -5.50 6.12
CA LYS A 35 -8.50 -5.92 5.74
C LYS A 35 -9.10 -4.99 4.69
N GLN A 36 -9.72 -5.57 3.67
CA GLN A 36 -10.56 -4.90 2.69
C GLN A 36 -11.97 -5.47 2.81
N ASP A 37 -13.00 -4.63 2.98
CA ASP A 37 -14.39 -5.08 3.17
C ASP A 37 -14.55 -6.20 4.21
N TYR A 38 -13.83 -6.06 5.33
CA TYR A 38 -13.78 -7.03 6.44
C TYR A 38 -13.10 -8.38 6.13
N ILE A 39 -12.68 -8.60 4.89
CA ILE A 39 -11.89 -9.77 4.47
C ILE A 39 -10.42 -9.52 4.79
N ASP A 40 -9.77 -10.50 5.41
CA ASP A 40 -8.32 -10.47 5.63
C ASP A 40 -7.57 -10.64 4.30
N ILE A 41 -6.70 -9.68 3.99
CA ILE A 41 -5.89 -9.67 2.77
C ILE A 41 -4.40 -9.85 3.05
N GLY A 42 -4.02 -10.18 4.29
CA GLY A 42 -2.64 -10.46 4.70
C GLY A 42 -2.14 -9.59 5.84
N GLU A 43 -0.84 -9.67 6.11
CA GLU A 43 -0.15 -8.92 7.14
C GLU A 43 0.81 -7.91 6.52
N SER A 44 0.87 -6.70 7.08
CA SER A 44 1.82 -5.68 6.66
C SER A 44 3.23 -5.97 7.19
N ILE A 45 4.19 -6.11 6.28
CA ILE A 45 5.57 -6.52 6.62
C ILE A 45 6.60 -5.41 6.41
N ALA A 46 6.31 -4.41 5.57
CA ALA A 46 7.22 -3.30 5.30
C ALA A 46 6.45 -2.06 4.82
N ILE A 47 7.13 -0.91 4.89
CA ILE A 47 6.74 0.32 4.21
C ILE A 47 7.85 0.62 3.22
N ASP A 48 7.47 0.80 1.96
CA ASP A 48 8.37 1.12 0.86
C ASP A 48 7.89 2.42 0.19
N GLY A 49 8.57 3.53 0.50
CA GLY A 49 8.17 4.86 0.08
C GLY A 49 6.72 5.20 0.48
N LYS A 50 5.87 5.41 -0.52
CA LYS A 50 4.43 5.72 -0.34
C LYS A 50 3.53 4.48 -0.37
N ARG A 51 4.09 3.28 -0.23
CA ARG A 51 3.34 2.01 -0.29
C ARG A 51 3.61 1.16 0.95
N ILE A 52 2.64 0.33 1.29
CA ILE A 52 2.73 -0.69 2.33
C ILE A 52 2.79 -2.06 1.67
N ILE A 53 3.75 -2.87 2.12
CA ILE A 53 3.95 -4.23 1.64
C ILE A 53 3.15 -5.18 2.52
N ILE A 54 2.31 -5.99 1.88
CA ILE A 54 1.40 -6.93 2.53
C ILE A 54 1.72 -8.33 2.02
N LYS A 55 1.92 -9.26 2.94
CA LYS A 55 2.14 -10.68 2.64
C LYS A 55 0.91 -11.49 3.03
N LYS A 56 0.47 -12.36 2.12
CA LYS A 56 -0.54 -13.38 2.39
C LYS A 56 -0.09 -14.70 1.79
N SER A 57 0.30 -15.65 2.63
CA SER A 57 0.92 -16.91 2.21
C SER A 57 2.12 -16.63 1.29
N GLU A 58 2.08 -17.09 0.02
CA GLU A 58 3.12 -16.90 -1.00
C GLU A 58 2.93 -15.64 -1.86
N SER A 59 1.88 -14.86 -1.63
CA SER A 59 1.60 -13.64 -2.39
C SER A 59 2.05 -12.40 -1.62
N ILE A 60 2.65 -11.46 -2.33
CA ILE A 60 3.03 -10.13 -1.82
C ILE A 60 2.32 -9.06 -2.66
N MET A 61 1.74 -8.09 -1.97
CA MET A 61 1.11 -6.91 -2.56
C MET A 61 1.79 -5.64 -2.07
N SER A 62 1.92 -4.65 -2.93
CA SER A 62 2.37 -3.30 -2.61
C SER A 62 1.21 -2.31 -2.77
N ILE A 63 0.51 -2.02 -1.67
CA ILE A 63 -0.69 -1.16 -1.66
C ILE A 63 -0.27 0.30 -1.39
N PRO A 64 -0.83 1.30 -2.08
CA PRO A 64 -0.52 2.69 -1.80
C PRO A 64 -1.08 3.15 -0.44
N LEU A 65 -0.33 3.95 0.32
CA LEU A 65 -0.74 4.43 1.64
C LEU A 65 -2.04 5.25 1.59
N GLU A 66 -2.33 5.90 0.47
CA GLU A 66 -3.58 6.65 0.26
C GLU A 66 -4.84 5.77 0.23
N ALA A 67 -4.70 4.47 -0.03
CA ALA A 67 -5.81 3.51 0.06
C ALA A 67 -6.14 3.15 1.52
N ILE A 68 -5.31 3.54 2.50
CA ILE A 68 -5.54 3.25 3.91
C ILE A 68 -6.63 4.17 4.46
N ILE A 69 -7.75 3.57 4.87
CA ILE A 69 -8.87 4.25 5.53
C ILE A 69 -8.60 4.43 7.02
N LYS A 70 -7.99 3.43 7.67
CA LYS A 70 -7.68 3.43 9.10
C LYS A 70 -6.46 2.57 9.42
N ALA A 71 -5.58 3.05 10.29
CA ALA A 71 -4.45 2.31 10.86
C ALA A 71 -4.55 2.23 12.39
N GLY A 72 -3.98 1.20 13.00
CA GLY A 72 -4.11 0.88 14.43
C GLY A 72 -3.84 -0.59 14.70
N ASP A 73 -4.71 -1.26 15.45
CA ASP A 73 -4.59 -2.71 15.72
C ASP A 73 -4.71 -3.56 14.45
N ASN A 74 -5.58 -3.13 13.53
CA ASN A 74 -5.67 -3.65 12.17
C ASN A 74 -5.66 -2.48 11.19
N ILE A 75 -5.21 -2.73 9.97
CA ILE A 75 -5.28 -1.76 8.88
C ILE A 75 -6.53 -2.04 8.06
N ARG A 76 -7.31 -1.00 7.77
CA ARG A 76 -8.42 -1.07 6.82
C ARG A 76 -8.05 -0.30 5.56
N VAL A 77 -8.19 -0.96 4.42
CA VAL A 77 -7.97 -0.37 3.10
C VAL A 77 -9.29 -0.24 2.34
N GLY A 78 -9.37 0.79 1.51
CA GLY A 78 -10.45 0.99 0.54
C GLY A 78 -10.12 0.36 -0.80
N ASP A 79 -10.63 0.96 -1.87
CA ASP A 79 -10.36 0.53 -3.23
C ASP A 79 -8.92 0.86 -3.65
N PHE A 80 -8.29 -0.08 -4.35
CA PHE A 80 -6.98 0.07 -4.98
C PHE A 80 -6.89 -0.88 -6.18
N ASP A 81 -5.91 -0.64 -7.05
CA ASP A 81 -5.64 -1.55 -8.17
C ASP A 81 -4.92 -2.82 -7.66
N MET A 82 -5.66 -3.93 -7.66
CA MET A 82 -5.16 -5.24 -7.20
C MET A 82 -4.06 -5.79 -8.11
N GLU A 83 -4.21 -5.66 -9.42
CA GLU A 83 -3.26 -6.22 -10.40
C GLU A 83 -1.93 -5.46 -10.32
N GLU A 84 -1.99 -4.13 -10.27
CA GLU A 84 -0.81 -3.28 -10.07
C GLU A 84 -0.13 -3.60 -8.73
N SER A 85 -0.92 -3.76 -7.66
CA SER A 85 -0.39 -4.04 -6.32
C SER A 85 0.32 -5.38 -6.25
N LEU A 86 -0.19 -6.43 -6.91
CA LEU A 86 0.47 -7.73 -7.00
C LEU A 86 1.76 -7.64 -7.82
N ARG A 87 1.73 -6.97 -8.99
CA ARG A 87 2.93 -6.78 -9.82
C ARG A 87 4.04 -6.07 -9.05
N LEU A 88 3.71 -4.96 -8.37
CA LEU A 88 4.68 -4.18 -7.61
C LEU A 88 5.13 -4.88 -6.33
N GLY A 89 4.24 -5.66 -5.70
CA GLY A 89 4.61 -6.54 -4.60
C GLY A 89 5.65 -7.57 -5.02
N LYS A 90 5.52 -8.14 -6.22
CA LYS A 90 6.49 -9.07 -6.78
C LYS A 90 7.82 -8.38 -7.11
N GLU A 91 7.79 -7.20 -7.72
CA GLU A 91 9.00 -6.42 -8.01
C GLU A 91 9.76 -6.05 -6.73
N TRP A 92 9.03 -5.68 -5.66
CA TRP A 92 9.65 -5.44 -4.36
C TRP A 92 10.28 -6.72 -3.79
N GLU A 93 9.59 -7.86 -3.88
CA GLU A 93 10.11 -9.14 -3.41
C GLU A 93 11.42 -9.53 -4.11
N ASP A 94 11.48 -9.34 -5.43
CA ASP A 94 12.66 -9.68 -6.23
C ASP A 94 13.86 -8.76 -5.93
N GLN A 95 13.62 -7.56 -5.39
CA GLN A 95 14.66 -6.58 -5.09
C GLN A 95 15.09 -6.55 -3.62
N LYS A 96 14.24 -7.01 -2.69
CA LYS A 96 14.46 -6.82 -1.24
C LYS A 96 15.77 -7.44 -0.72
N ASP A 97 16.24 -8.53 -1.35
CA ASP A 97 17.46 -9.25 -0.97
C ASP A 97 18.64 -8.96 -1.91
N VAL A 98 18.50 -8.02 -2.86
CA VAL A 98 19.56 -7.68 -3.81
C VAL A 98 20.53 -6.70 -3.17
N LEU A 99 21.76 -7.16 -2.95
CA LEU A 99 22.88 -6.29 -2.59
C LEU A 99 23.45 -5.62 -3.84
N LYS A 100 23.55 -4.30 -3.81
CA LYS A 100 24.20 -3.51 -4.86
C LYS A 100 25.58 -3.07 -4.35
N PHE A 101 26.56 -3.08 -5.23
CA PHE A 101 27.94 -2.66 -4.94
C PHE A 101 28.40 -1.64 -5.97
N ASP A 102 29.25 -0.70 -5.55
CA ASP A 102 29.96 0.19 -6.47
C ASP A 102 31.15 -0.52 -7.15
N ASP A 103 31.85 0.22 -8.01
CA ASP A 103 33.03 -0.25 -8.76
C ASP A 103 34.24 -0.58 -7.86
N LYS A 104 34.19 -0.20 -6.58
CA LYS A 104 35.20 -0.47 -5.56
C LYS A 104 34.81 -1.64 -4.65
N GLY A 105 33.67 -2.29 -4.92
CA GLY A 105 33.16 -3.40 -4.12
C GLY A 105 32.53 -2.97 -2.80
N MET A 106 32.16 -1.70 -2.63
CA MET A 106 31.47 -1.19 -1.46
C MET A 106 29.96 -1.31 -1.65
N MET A 107 29.25 -1.77 -0.62
CA MET A 107 27.78 -1.87 -0.66
C MET A 107 27.15 -0.47 -0.78
N ILE A 108 26.27 -0.31 -1.76
CA ILE A 108 25.52 0.92 -2.03
C ILE A 108 24.01 0.68 -1.82
N ARG A 109 23.31 1.70 -1.31
CA ARG A 109 21.85 1.71 -1.12
C ARG A 109 21.16 2.38 -2.30
#